data_AF-A0AA42ZNX2-F1
#
_entry.id   AF-A0AA42ZNX2-F1
#
_cell.length_a   1.000
_cell.length_b   1.000
_cell.length_c   1.000
_cell.angle_alpha   90.00
_cell.angle_beta   90.00
_cell.angle_gamma   90.00
#
_symmetry.space_group_name_H-M   'P 1'
#
loop_
_entity.id
_entity.type
_entity.pdbx_description
1 polymer ?
#
loop_
_entity_poly.entity_id
_entity_poly.type
_entity_poly.pdbx_seq_one_letter_code
_entity_poly.pdbx_strand_id
1 'polypeptide(L)'
;MRHSNLSHGLSLSTLVLLFLFDVTAAQEPDPFNSHPGLREIGKLPDGIRVTHTPNPVRAQPGGRSGFKYTWEYKTTVESITGPIFIQEFVSFYLTANNWEFSNFTRKPFTPADFAEWYSCPKALLKPGTPCSDPLNWTGNNQLVSGKMLWLFIGRDNTGKQYKGHAVIELNDAIGSTD
;
A
#
# COMPACT_ATOMS: atom_id res chain seq x y z
N MET A 1 -18.55 -83.22 -0.05
CA MET A 1 -19.24 -81.92 -0.18
C MET A 1 -18.28 -80.83 0.25
N ARG A 2 -18.10 -79.81 -0.61
CA ARG A 2 -17.61 -78.42 -0.40
C ARG A 2 -16.61 -78.18 0.77
N HIS A 3 -15.45 -77.56 0.57
CA HIS A 3 -15.32 -76.15 0.18
C HIS A 3 -13.93 -75.83 -0.40
N SER A 4 -13.95 -74.99 -1.43
CA SER A 4 -12.84 -74.24 -2.03
C SER A 4 -12.35 -73.10 -1.12
N ASN A 5 -11.12 -72.61 -1.35
CA ASN A 5 -10.61 -71.22 -1.21
C ASN A 5 -9.07 -71.28 -0.95
N LEU A 6 -8.18 -70.37 -1.39
CA LEU A 6 -8.26 -69.02 -1.94
C LEU A 6 -6.89 -68.73 -2.61
N SER A 7 -6.90 -68.19 -3.82
CA SER A 7 -5.76 -67.58 -4.50
C SER A 7 -5.51 -66.17 -3.96
N HIS A 8 -4.25 -65.75 -3.81
CA HIS A 8 -3.88 -64.33 -3.66
C HIS A 8 -2.84 -63.98 -4.71
N GLY A 9 -3.26 -63.13 -5.65
CA GLY A 9 -2.40 -62.49 -6.64
C GLY A 9 -1.67 -61.29 -6.04
N LEU A 10 -0.40 -61.11 -6.43
CA LEU A 10 0.40 -59.93 -6.12
C LEU A 10 0.05 -58.79 -7.09
N SER A 11 -0.34 -57.66 -6.51
CA SER A 11 -0.73 -56.41 -7.19
C SER A 11 0.50 -55.66 -7.70
N LEU A 12 0.44 -55.16 -8.94
CA LEU A 12 1.38 -54.19 -9.49
C LEU A 12 1.28 -52.86 -8.73
N SER A 13 2.41 -52.34 -8.26
CA SER A 13 2.52 -50.99 -7.69
C SER A 13 2.69 -49.95 -8.79
N THR A 14 1.71 -49.07 -8.95
CA THR A 14 1.76 -47.89 -9.81
C THR A 14 2.50 -46.76 -9.09
N LEU A 15 3.60 -46.28 -9.65
CA LEU A 15 4.32 -45.08 -9.21
C LEU A 15 3.59 -43.85 -9.79
N VAL A 16 2.92 -43.07 -8.95
CA VAL A 16 2.29 -41.79 -9.33
C VAL A 16 3.32 -40.69 -9.13
N LEU A 17 3.80 -40.10 -10.22
CA LEU A 17 4.66 -38.92 -10.21
C LEU A 17 3.77 -37.67 -10.12
N LEU A 18 3.63 -37.10 -8.91
CA LEU A 18 2.95 -35.81 -8.70
C LEU A 18 3.91 -34.68 -9.08
N PHE A 19 3.69 -34.06 -10.25
CA PHE A 19 4.29 -32.76 -10.56
C PHE A 19 3.59 -31.69 -9.73
N LEU A 20 4.28 -31.19 -8.70
CA LEU A 20 3.91 -29.96 -8.02
C LEU A 20 4.17 -28.80 -8.98
N PHE A 21 3.12 -28.23 -9.54
CA PHE A 21 3.20 -26.91 -10.17
C PHE A 21 3.33 -25.89 -9.04
N ASP A 22 4.54 -25.37 -8.82
CA ASP A 22 4.73 -24.16 -8.05
C ASP A 22 4.00 -23.03 -8.80
N VAL A 23 2.82 -22.68 -8.31
CA VAL A 23 2.17 -21.42 -8.67
C VAL A 23 2.97 -20.32 -7.98
N THR A 24 4.03 -19.84 -8.65
CA THR A 24 4.72 -18.63 -8.22
C THR A 24 3.75 -17.48 -8.47
N ALA A 25 3.02 -17.06 -7.43
CA ALA A 25 2.36 -15.77 -7.45
C ALA A 25 3.42 -14.73 -7.79
N ALA A 26 3.23 -13.96 -8.86
CA ALA A 26 4.16 -12.90 -9.23
C ALA A 26 4.28 -11.94 -8.04
N GLN A 27 5.48 -11.86 -7.46
CA GLN A 27 5.72 -10.95 -6.35
C GLN A 27 5.56 -9.51 -6.87
N GLU A 28 4.76 -8.71 -6.16
CA GLU A 28 4.55 -7.31 -6.53
C GLU A 28 5.89 -6.56 -6.61
N PRO A 29 6.04 -5.65 -7.58
CA PRO A 29 7.28 -4.91 -7.74
C PRO A 29 7.49 -4.03 -6.51
N ASP A 30 8.63 -4.21 -5.84
CA ASP A 30 9.05 -3.29 -4.78
C ASP A 30 9.13 -1.87 -5.36
N PRO A 31 8.39 -0.89 -4.79
CA PRO A 31 8.36 0.48 -5.30
C PRO A 31 9.74 1.12 -5.40
N PHE A 32 10.64 0.81 -4.48
CA PHE A 32 11.98 1.39 -4.46
C PHE A 32 12.93 0.75 -5.47
N ASN A 33 12.60 -0.44 -5.99
CA ASN A 33 13.39 -1.14 -7.00
C ASN A 33 12.85 -1.02 -8.43
N SER A 34 11.57 -0.68 -8.58
CA SER A 34 10.89 -0.63 -9.89
C SER A 34 10.79 0.78 -10.47
N HIS A 35 10.72 1.83 -9.64
CA HIS A 35 10.66 3.21 -10.12
C HIS A 35 12.03 3.91 -9.98
N PRO A 36 12.67 4.38 -11.08
CA PRO A 36 13.99 5.02 -11.04
C PRO A 36 14.08 6.20 -10.07
N GLY A 37 13.02 7.01 -9.97
CA GLY A 37 12.95 8.14 -9.03
C GLY A 37 12.79 7.75 -7.55
N LEU A 38 12.45 6.49 -7.26
CA LEU A 38 12.31 6.00 -5.88
C LEU A 38 13.55 5.28 -5.36
N ARG A 39 14.51 4.89 -6.22
CA ARG A 39 15.69 4.12 -5.82
C ARG A 39 16.53 4.80 -4.75
N GLU A 40 16.81 6.08 -4.91
CA GLU A 40 17.59 6.84 -3.92
C GLU A 40 16.81 7.05 -2.61
N ILE A 41 15.50 7.24 -2.72
CA ILE A 41 14.63 7.33 -1.53
C ILE A 41 14.61 6.00 -0.80
N GLY A 42 14.65 4.88 -1.52
CA GLY A 42 14.73 3.53 -0.98
C GLY A 42 15.88 3.33 0.00
N LYS A 43 16.99 4.07 -0.17
CA LYS A 43 18.19 4.00 0.68
C LYS A 43 18.06 4.82 1.98
N LEU A 44 17.08 5.71 2.09
CA LEU A 44 16.86 6.48 3.31
C LEU A 44 16.42 5.54 4.45
N PRO A 45 16.86 5.78 5.69
CA PRO A 45 16.40 5.01 6.84
C PRO A 45 14.91 5.28 7.09
N ASP A 46 14.19 4.25 7.53
CA ASP A 46 12.84 4.43 8.04
C ASP A 46 12.88 5.24 9.35
N GLY A 47 12.09 6.31 9.39
CA GLY A 47 11.90 7.14 10.57
C GLY A 47 10.47 7.60 10.77
N ILE A 48 9.61 7.31 9.80
CA ILE A 48 8.21 7.71 9.78
C ILE A 48 7.36 6.45 9.58
N ARG A 49 6.39 6.23 10.47
CA ARG A 49 5.35 5.23 10.30
C ARG A 49 4.17 5.86 9.59
N VAL A 50 3.64 5.17 8.58
CA VAL A 50 2.45 5.57 7.83
C VAL A 50 1.44 4.43 7.94
N THR A 51 0.18 4.76 8.16
CA THR A 51 -0.92 3.79 8.20
C THR A 51 -2.15 4.36 7.50
N HIS A 52 -2.92 3.49 6.86
CA HIS A 52 -4.19 3.83 6.24
C HIS A 52 -5.34 3.07 6.92
N THR A 53 -6.51 3.70 7.05
CA THR A 53 -7.69 3.06 7.63
C THR A 53 -8.98 3.64 7.04
N PRO A 54 -9.91 2.80 6.51
CA PRO A 54 -9.77 1.36 6.33
C PRO A 54 -8.72 1.01 5.26
N ASN A 55 -8.19 -0.20 5.32
CA ASN A 55 -7.31 -0.77 4.29
C ASN A 55 -7.50 -2.30 4.27
N PRO A 56 -8.05 -2.90 3.20
CA PRO A 56 -8.49 -2.26 1.95
C PRO A 56 -9.66 -1.29 2.16
N VAL A 57 -9.77 -0.29 1.29
CA VAL A 57 -10.85 0.69 1.25
C VAL A 57 -11.82 0.34 0.11
N ARG A 58 -13.13 0.47 0.35
CA ARG A 58 -14.18 0.25 -0.66
C ARG A 58 -14.50 1.53 -1.42
N ALA A 59 -14.93 1.38 -2.67
CA ALA A 59 -15.35 2.49 -3.49
C ALA A 59 -16.70 3.06 -3.02
N GLN A 60 -16.91 4.35 -3.24
CA GLN A 60 -18.19 5.04 -3.08
C GLN A 60 -18.50 5.81 -4.37
N PRO A 61 -19.76 5.85 -4.83
CA PRO A 61 -20.15 6.71 -5.95
C PRO A 61 -20.02 8.19 -5.60
N GLY A 62 -19.45 8.98 -6.50
CA GLY A 62 -19.18 10.41 -6.26
C GLY A 62 -18.18 10.61 -5.12
N GLY A 63 -18.35 11.67 -4.33
CA GLY A 63 -17.52 11.98 -3.16
C GLY A 63 -16.55 13.14 -3.38
N ARG A 64 -15.61 13.33 -2.44
CA ARG A 64 -14.72 14.50 -2.42
C ARG A 64 -13.79 14.60 -3.63
N SER A 65 -13.48 13.47 -4.28
CA SER A 65 -12.53 13.45 -5.40
C SER A 65 -13.02 14.18 -6.65
N GLY A 66 -14.34 14.38 -6.79
CA GLY A 66 -14.96 14.90 -8.02
C GLY A 66 -15.03 13.90 -9.18
N PHE A 67 -14.50 12.68 -9.01
CA PHE A 67 -14.62 11.59 -9.98
C PHE A 67 -15.92 10.79 -9.77
N LYS A 68 -16.22 9.88 -10.71
CA LYS A 68 -17.39 8.99 -10.60
C LYS A 68 -17.33 8.08 -9.36
N TYR A 69 -16.13 7.67 -8.94
CA TYR A 69 -15.91 6.85 -7.76
C TYR A 69 -14.79 7.42 -6.89
N THR A 70 -14.98 7.38 -5.57
CA THR A 70 -13.99 7.77 -4.56
C THR A 70 -13.74 6.64 -3.58
N TRP A 71 -12.49 6.46 -3.19
CA TRP A 71 -12.06 5.62 -2.07
C TRP A 71 -11.57 6.54 -0.96
N GLU A 72 -12.39 6.78 0.06
CA GLU A 72 -12.04 7.65 1.19
C GLU A 72 -11.45 6.85 2.34
N TYR A 73 -10.31 7.31 2.86
CA TYR A 73 -9.58 6.67 3.95
C TYR A 73 -8.86 7.71 4.81
N LYS A 74 -8.59 7.36 6.06
CA LYS A 74 -7.69 8.11 6.92
C LYS A 74 -6.25 7.71 6.64
N THR A 75 -5.36 8.68 6.53
CA THR A 75 -3.90 8.45 6.56
C THR A 75 -3.34 9.01 7.85
N THR A 76 -2.67 8.18 8.64
CA THR A 76 -2.03 8.56 9.91
C THR A 76 -0.52 8.42 9.79
N VAL A 77 0.21 9.46 10.19
CA VAL A 77 1.65 9.58 10.08
C VAL A 77 2.26 9.90 11.44
N GLU A 78 3.28 9.16 11.84
CA GLU A 78 3.95 9.31 13.14
C GLU A 78 5.46 9.18 12.97
N SER A 79 6.24 9.93 13.74
CA SER A 79 7.68 9.69 13.81
C SER A 79 8.01 8.56 14.80
N ILE A 80 8.97 7.70 14.44
CA ILE A 80 9.42 6.57 15.26
C ILE A 80 10.85 6.71 15.79
N THR A 81 11.61 7.72 15.35
CA THR A 81 13.03 7.92 15.71
C THR A 81 13.31 9.20 16.50
N GLY A 82 12.39 10.17 16.50
CA GLY A 82 12.59 11.50 17.12
C GLY A 82 11.77 12.57 16.39
N PRO A 83 11.89 13.86 16.73
CA PRO A 83 11.20 14.91 15.98
C PRO A 83 11.65 14.96 14.52
N ILE A 84 10.71 14.92 13.56
CA ILE A 84 10.98 14.96 12.11
C ILE A 84 10.14 16.07 11.47
N PHE A 85 10.79 16.96 10.74
CA PHE A 85 10.14 17.94 9.88
C PHE A 85 9.88 17.33 8.50
N ILE A 86 8.62 17.21 8.11
CA ILE A 86 8.25 16.73 6.76
C ILE A 86 8.66 17.76 5.72
N GLN A 87 9.39 17.31 4.70
CA GLN A 87 9.87 18.12 3.59
C GLN A 87 8.95 17.99 2.37
N GLU A 88 8.50 16.77 2.08
CA GLU A 88 7.60 16.48 0.97
C GLU A 88 6.90 15.13 1.15
N PHE A 89 5.80 14.94 0.43
CA PHE A 89 5.13 13.65 0.33
C PHE A 89 4.45 13.46 -1.03
N VAL A 90 4.26 12.22 -1.44
CA VAL A 90 3.83 11.86 -2.80
C VAL A 90 3.09 10.53 -2.81
N SER A 91 2.18 10.35 -3.76
CA SER A 91 1.53 9.08 -4.04
C SER A 91 1.88 8.50 -5.41
N PHE A 92 1.96 7.17 -5.49
CA PHE A 92 2.14 6.41 -6.73
C PHE A 92 1.01 5.38 -6.90
N TYR A 93 0.49 5.20 -8.10
CA TYR A 93 -0.45 4.13 -8.43
C TYR A 93 0.31 2.93 -9.00
N LEU A 94 -0.01 1.71 -8.56
CA LEU A 94 0.55 0.50 -9.16
C LEU A 94 -0.21 0.17 -10.45
N THR A 95 0.44 0.37 -11.58
CA THR A 95 0.01 -0.21 -12.87
C THR A 95 0.58 -1.61 -13.03
N ALA A 96 0.27 -2.29 -14.14
CA ALA A 96 0.53 -3.72 -14.35
C ALA A 96 1.85 -4.25 -13.76
N ASN A 97 2.96 -3.53 -13.92
CA ASN A 97 4.25 -3.88 -13.33
C ASN A 97 5.05 -2.68 -12.78
N ASN A 98 4.45 -1.48 -12.68
CA ASN A 98 5.20 -0.26 -12.35
C ASN A 98 4.43 0.65 -11.40
N TRP A 99 5.16 1.30 -10.50
CA TRP A 99 4.63 2.40 -9.71
C TRP A 99 4.72 3.69 -10.50
N GLU A 100 3.59 4.31 -10.80
CA GLU A 100 3.50 5.53 -11.59
C GLU A 100 3.05 6.70 -10.73
N PHE A 101 3.65 7.87 -10.96
CA PHE A 101 3.32 9.09 -10.22
C PHE A 101 1.83 9.43 -10.36
N SER A 102 1.13 9.65 -9.24
CA SER A 102 -0.34 9.70 -9.21
C SER A 102 -0.95 10.94 -8.53
N ASN A 103 -0.14 11.87 -8.00
CA ASN A 103 -0.69 13.08 -7.38
C ASN A 103 -1.46 13.93 -8.41
N PHE A 104 -2.64 14.40 -8.02
CA PHE A 104 -3.48 15.29 -8.84
C PHE A 104 -2.77 16.62 -9.21
N THR A 105 -1.81 17.07 -8.40
CA THR A 105 -1.02 18.30 -8.63
C THR A 105 0.13 18.12 -9.62
N ARG A 106 0.45 16.87 -10.01
CA ARG A 106 1.64 16.53 -10.83
C ARG A 106 2.98 16.93 -10.19
N LYS A 107 3.01 17.18 -8.87
CA LYS A 107 4.20 17.53 -8.09
C LYS A 107 4.13 16.89 -6.69
N PRO A 108 5.28 16.66 -6.02
CA PRO A 108 5.26 16.34 -4.59
C PRO A 108 4.51 17.43 -3.81
N PHE A 109 3.78 17.01 -2.79
CA PHE A 109 3.11 17.90 -1.86
C PHE A 109 4.13 18.48 -0.86
N THR A 110 3.85 19.67 -0.38
CA THR A 110 4.76 20.52 0.39
C THR A 110 4.57 20.36 1.90
N PRO A 111 5.46 20.94 2.73
CA PRO A 111 5.24 20.99 4.17
C PRO A 111 3.98 21.77 4.56
N ALA A 112 3.57 22.75 3.74
CA ALA A 112 2.34 23.50 3.98
C ALA A 112 1.11 22.62 3.76
N ASP A 113 1.08 21.85 2.66
CA ASP A 113 0.03 20.87 2.39
C ASP A 113 -0.05 19.83 3.53
N PHE A 114 1.10 19.35 3.99
CA PHE A 114 1.13 18.39 5.10
C PHE A 114 0.57 19.01 6.39
N ALA A 115 0.99 20.23 6.73
CA ALA A 115 0.54 20.89 7.94
C ALA A 115 -0.98 21.14 7.94
N GLU A 116 -1.53 21.49 6.79
CA GLU A 116 -2.95 21.70 6.59
C GLU A 116 -3.73 20.39 6.62
N TRP A 117 -3.41 19.44 5.74
CA TRP A 117 -4.22 18.24 5.54
C TRP A 117 -4.14 17.28 6.73
N TYR A 118 -2.95 17.16 7.35
CA TYR A 118 -2.73 16.25 8.47
C TYR A 118 -2.97 16.90 9.83
N SER A 119 -3.45 18.15 9.87
CA SER A 119 -3.60 18.95 11.10
C SER A 119 -2.32 18.94 11.95
N CYS A 120 -1.17 19.14 11.29
CA CYS A 120 0.16 18.94 11.87
C CYS A 120 0.96 20.25 11.85
N PRO A 121 0.84 21.12 12.86
CA PRO A 121 1.45 22.44 12.83
C PRO A 121 2.95 22.40 12.53
N LYS A 122 3.39 23.26 11.60
CA LYS A 122 4.78 23.36 11.13
C LYS A 122 5.32 22.07 10.51
N ALA A 123 4.46 21.16 10.08
CA ALA A 123 4.84 19.87 9.51
C ALA A 123 5.80 19.05 10.39
N LEU A 124 5.70 19.21 11.72
CA LEU A 124 6.61 18.61 12.68
C LEU A 124 5.96 17.37 13.30
N LEU A 125 6.42 16.20 12.88
CA LEU A 125 6.10 14.93 13.53
C LEU A 125 6.86 14.80 14.85
N LYS A 126 6.15 14.34 15.88
CA LYS A 126 6.75 14.01 17.18
C LYS A 126 6.40 12.56 17.54
N PRO A 127 7.32 11.81 18.17
CA PRO A 127 7.01 10.48 18.68
C PRO A 127 5.80 10.51 19.63
N GLY A 128 4.89 9.53 19.48
CA GLY A 128 3.69 9.42 20.32
C GLY A 128 2.61 10.47 20.04
N THR A 129 2.80 11.36 19.05
CA THR A 129 1.81 12.36 18.63
C THR A 129 1.58 12.23 17.13
N PRO A 130 0.75 11.26 16.69
CA PRO A 130 0.48 11.08 15.27
C PRO A 130 -0.28 12.27 14.69
N CYS A 131 0.01 12.61 13.43
CA CYS A 131 -0.73 13.55 12.62
C CYS A 131 -1.58 12.78 11.60
N SER A 132 -2.78 13.26 11.28
CA SER A 132 -3.73 12.49 10.46
C SER A 132 -4.47 13.37 9.48
N ASP A 133 -4.56 12.91 8.24
CA ASP A 133 -5.56 13.38 7.28
C ASP A 133 -6.78 12.43 7.37
N PRO A 134 -7.88 12.86 8.01
CA PRO A 134 -9.07 12.03 8.19
C PRO A 134 -9.90 11.88 6.91
N LEU A 135 -9.62 12.67 5.88
CA LEU A 135 -10.42 12.78 4.66
C LEU A 135 -9.55 12.59 3.41
N ASN A 136 -8.53 11.75 3.50
CA ASN A 136 -7.69 11.39 2.36
C ASN A 136 -8.50 10.53 1.39
N TRP A 137 -8.16 10.57 0.11
CA TRP A 137 -8.93 9.90 -0.92
C TRP A 137 -8.11 9.53 -2.15
N THR A 138 -8.60 8.53 -2.86
CA THR A 138 -8.24 8.24 -4.26
C THR A 138 -9.50 8.32 -5.11
N GLY A 139 -9.42 8.86 -6.34
CA GLY A 139 -10.58 9.02 -7.23
C GLY A 139 -10.34 8.42 -8.62
N ASN A 140 -11.38 7.84 -9.22
CA ASN A 140 -11.33 7.30 -10.58
C ASN A 140 -12.72 7.32 -11.24
N ASN A 141 -12.78 7.44 -12.57
CA ASN A 141 -14.02 7.34 -13.34
C ASN A 141 -14.48 5.88 -13.57
N GLN A 142 -13.60 4.92 -13.31
CA GLN A 142 -13.88 3.49 -13.37
C GLN A 142 -13.78 2.87 -11.99
N LEU A 143 -14.59 1.83 -11.77
CA LEU A 143 -14.54 1.02 -10.56
C LEU A 143 -13.36 0.07 -10.70
N VAL A 144 -12.32 0.25 -9.88
CA VAL A 144 -11.05 -0.46 -10.02
C VAL A 144 -10.60 -1.04 -8.68
N SER A 145 -10.06 -2.25 -8.74
CA SER A 145 -9.16 -2.75 -7.71
C SER A 145 -7.75 -2.29 -8.03
N GLY A 146 -7.00 -1.87 -7.02
CA GLY A 146 -5.67 -1.27 -7.25
C GLY A 146 -4.91 -1.01 -5.97
N LYS A 147 -3.68 -0.51 -6.12
CA LYS A 147 -2.81 -0.16 -5.00
C LYS A 147 -2.23 1.23 -5.20
N MET A 148 -2.19 1.99 -4.12
CA MET A 148 -1.56 3.30 -4.09
C MET A 148 -0.52 3.33 -2.98
N LEU A 149 0.71 3.72 -3.30
CA LEU A 149 1.77 3.95 -2.34
C LEU A 149 1.74 5.42 -1.91
N TRP A 150 1.68 5.69 -0.62
CA TRP A 150 2.00 7.00 -0.05
C TRP A 150 3.42 6.97 0.52
N LEU A 151 4.21 8.00 0.19
CA LEU A 151 5.61 8.14 0.59
C LEU A 151 5.83 9.54 1.17
N PHE A 152 6.47 9.60 2.33
CA PHE A 152 6.80 10.81 3.07
C PHE A 152 8.30 10.88 3.29
N ILE A 153 8.88 12.06 3.07
CA ILE A 153 10.28 12.35 3.32
C ILE A 153 10.36 13.49 4.32
N GLY A 154 11.18 13.31 5.35
CA GLY A 154 11.43 14.34 6.34
C GLY A 154 12.88 14.35 6.81
N ARG A 155 13.22 15.33 7.62
CA ARG A 155 14.54 15.47 8.23
C ARG A 155 14.45 15.74 9.74
N ASP A 156 15.42 15.27 10.48
CA ASP A 156 15.59 15.64 11.89
C ASP A 156 16.29 17.01 12.05
N ASN A 157 16.60 17.38 13.29
CA ASN A 157 17.29 18.63 13.62
C ASN A 157 18.78 18.65 13.23
N THR A 158 19.38 17.50 12.92
CA THR A 158 20.76 17.37 12.43
C THR A 158 20.83 17.47 10.90
N GLY A 159 19.67 17.46 10.24
CA GLY A 159 19.54 17.43 8.78
C GLY A 159 19.55 16.02 8.19
N LYS A 160 19.59 14.98 9.02
CA LYS A 160 19.50 13.59 8.54
C LYS A 160 18.10 13.31 8.01
N GLN A 161 18.03 12.74 6.81
CA GLN A 161 16.77 12.41 6.15
C GLN A 161 16.25 11.03 6.55
N TYR A 162 14.92 10.93 6.56
CA TYR A 162 14.17 9.73 6.87
C TYR A 162 13.02 9.58 5.89
N LYS A 163 12.63 8.34 5.64
CA LYS A 163 11.41 8.01 4.88
C LYS A 163 10.34 7.38 5.78
N GLY A 164 9.12 7.39 5.27
CA GLY A 164 8.03 6.51 5.69
C GLY A 164 7.10 6.28 4.52
N HIS A 165 6.52 5.09 4.43
CA HIS A 165 5.61 4.76 3.34
C HIS A 165 4.58 3.73 3.77
N ALA A 166 3.44 3.71 3.08
CA ALA A 166 2.43 2.66 3.20
C ALA A 166 1.65 2.53 1.90
N VAL A 167 1.10 1.33 1.67
CA VAL A 167 0.21 1.05 0.54
C VAL A 167 -1.23 1.03 1.03
N ILE A 168 -2.12 1.74 0.32
CA ILE A 168 -3.56 1.56 0.43
C ILE A 168 -4.06 0.69 -0.72
N GLU A 169 -4.85 -0.34 -0.37
CA GLU A 169 -5.51 -1.24 -1.32
C GLU A 169 -6.92 -0.73 -1.62
N LEU A 170 -7.18 -0.45 -2.89
CA LEU A 170 -8.47 -0.04 -3.41
C LEU A 170 -9.26 -1.29 -3.80
N ASN A 171 -10.49 -1.39 -3.32
CA ASN A 171 -11.40 -2.48 -3.64
C ASN A 171 -12.51 -1.97 -4.58
N ASP A 172 -12.76 -2.70 -5.66
CA ASP A 172 -13.84 -2.39 -6.63
C ASP A 172 -15.25 -2.68 -6.10
N ALA A 173 -15.41 -3.25 -4.90
CA ALA A 173 -16.70 -3.34 -4.24
C ALA A 173 -17.19 -1.95 -3.80
N ILE A 174 -18.45 -1.66 -4.08
CA ILE A 174 -19.13 -0.47 -3.57
C ILE A 174 -19.45 -0.67 -2.08
N GLY A 175 -19.06 0.26 -1.22
CA GLY A 175 -19.47 0.27 0.19
C GLY A 175 -20.99 0.38 0.32
N SER A 176 -21.61 -0.37 1.23
CA SER A 176 -23.05 -0.19 1.46
C SER A 176 -23.30 1.19 2.06
N THR A 177 -24.38 1.82 1.59
CA THR A 177 -24.93 3.02 2.21
C THR A 177 -25.88 2.54 3.29
N ASP A 178 -25.32 2.14 4.43
CA ASP A 178 -26.10 1.86 5.64
C ASP A 178 -26.43 3.17 6.36
#